data_AF-A0AAW8BZZ1-F1
#
_entry.id   AF-A0AAW8BZZ1-F1
#
_cell.length_a   1.000
_cell.length_b   1.000
_cell.length_c   1.000
_cell.angle_alpha   90.00
_cell.angle_beta   90.00
_cell.angle_gamma   90.00
#
_symmetry.space_group_name_H-M   'P 1'
#
loop_
_entity.id
_entity.type
_entity.pdbx_description
1 polymer ?
#
loop_
_entity_poly.entity_id
_entity_poly.type
_entity_poly.pdbx_seq_one_letter_code
_entity_poly.pdbx_strand_id
1 'polypeptide(L)'
;MERRFYIYEWIRLDTNEPFYVGKGSGNRAYQIDKSRNRYFKNILNKTEVAVAIISNNLTEKEAYDAEVWFIYEYKHVLNYKLVNLDDGGLGAVEGKFNHMYGRKGSLHPNYGVVVSEETRRKQSLARSGKRNGMYGKRGDSSPIYGRKKTEQERLNISQALKGKKKSEEHKRNLKIAREKIDVGGANNPNYGNGQAIAGGKNPAAVKVKVTDNLGNFTIYETKEITSKQFKISLYLLTKLLGKKISVEDDFNRQKSKYRHLEGYKFDLLDEGVTTSRETYTISE
;
A
#
# COMPACT_ATOMS: atom_id res chain seq x y z
N MET A 1 -14.19 10.50 34.76
CA MET A 1 -14.63 9.44 33.83
C MET A 1 -16.03 9.78 33.35
N GLU A 2 -16.35 9.52 32.09
CA GLU A 2 -17.69 9.82 31.53
C GLU A 2 -18.76 8.95 32.22
N ARG A 3 -19.82 9.58 32.73
CA ARG A 3 -20.92 8.93 33.46
C ARG A 3 -22.21 9.03 32.65
N ARG A 4 -22.35 8.13 31.68
CA ARG A 4 -23.50 8.10 30.75
C ARG A 4 -24.14 6.73 30.61
N PHE A 5 -23.61 5.75 31.34
CA PHE A 5 -24.08 4.37 31.25
C PHE A 5 -25.16 4.12 32.29
N TYR A 6 -26.02 3.17 31.97
CA TYR A 6 -27.12 2.75 32.82
C TYR A 6 -27.33 1.23 32.66
N ILE A 7 -27.96 0.63 33.67
CA ILE A 7 -28.49 -0.73 33.63
C ILE A 7 -29.98 -0.65 33.39
N TYR A 8 -30.47 -1.51 32.52
CA TYR A 8 -31.89 -1.66 32.23
C TYR A 8 -32.28 -3.12 32.25
N GLU A 9 -33.55 -3.36 32.56
CA GLU A 9 -34.17 -4.67 32.48
C GLU A 9 -35.38 -4.63 31.55
N TRP A 10 -35.67 -5.77 30.95
CA TRP A 10 -36.93 -6.01 30.24
C TRP A 10 -37.78 -6.99 31.04
N ILE A 11 -39.04 -6.62 31.24
CA ILE A 11 -40.00 -7.32 32.08
C ILE A 11 -41.13 -7.82 31.18
N ARG A 12 -41.56 -9.07 31.38
CA ARG A 12 -42.77 -9.59 30.75
C ARG A 12 -43.99 -9.11 31.54
N LEU A 13 -44.99 -8.55 30.87
CA LEU A 13 -46.18 -8.05 31.58
C LEU A 13 -47.16 -9.16 31.99
N ASP A 14 -47.07 -10.35 31.40
CA ASP A 14 -47.92 -11.49 31.77
C ASP A 14 -47.52 -12.15 33.09
N THR A 15 -46.22 -12.25 33.37
CA THR A 15 -45.69 -12.82 34.62
C THR A 15 -45.18 -11.75 35.59
N ASN A 16 -45.02 -10.52 35.11
CA ASN A 16 -44.35 -9.43 35.83
C ASN A 16 -42.92 -9.80 36.28
N GLU A 17 -42.23 -10.65 35.51
CA GLU A 17 -40.87 -11.11 35.80
C GLU A 17 -39.86 -10.51 34.81
N PRO A 18 -38.66 -10.14 35.26
CA PRO A 18 -37.58 -9.75 34.38
C PRO A 18 -37.12 -10.96 33.57
N PHE A 19 -36.96 -10.78 32.25
CA PHE A 19 -36.46 -11.82 31.36
C PHE A 19 -35.13 -11.43 30.69
N TYR A 20 -34.68 -10.18 30.82
CA TYR A 20 -33.39 -9.74 30.29
C TYR A 20 -32.86 -8.57 31.09
N VAL A 21 -31.55 -8.56 31.35
CA VAL A 21 -30.82 -7.42 31.93
C VAL A 21 -29.73 -7.00 30.97
N GLY A 22 -29.47 -5.69 30.84
CA GLY A 22 -28.33 -5.24 30.06
C GLY A 22 -27.82 -3.87 30.45
N LYS A 23 -26.58 -3.58 30.05
CA LYS A 23 -25.99 -2.23 30.12
C LYS A 23 -26.13 -1.47 28.82
N GLY A 24 -26.23 -0.15 28.91
CA GLY A 24 -26.27 0.70 27.73
C GLY A 24 -26.04 2.18 28.00
N SER A 25 -26.10 2.96 26.93
CA SER A 25 -26.04 4.42 26.93
C SER A 25 -26.96 4.95 25.80
N GLY A 26 -27.46 6.17 25.94
CA GLY A 26 -28.41 6.76 24.99
C GLY A 26 -29.71 5.94 24.86
N ASN A 27 -30.11 5.58 23.65
CA ASN A 27 -31.38 4.88 23.39
C ASN A 27 -31.28 3.35 23.41
N ARG A 28 -30.17 2.77 23.89
CA ARG A 28 -29.91 1.32 23.81
C ARG A 28 -30.96 0.46 24.54
N ALA A 29 -31.59 0.98 25.59
CA ALA A 29 -32.60 0.25 26.35
C ALA A 29 -33.83 -0.06 25.50
N TYR A 30 -34.16 0.87 24.59
CA TYR A 30 -35.40 0.88 23.81
C TYR A 30 -35.23 0.31 22.40
N GLN A 31 -34.04 -0.17 22.06
CA GLN A 31 -33.76 -0.78 20.76
C GLN A 31 -34.13 -2.26 20.76
N ILE A 32 -35.10 -2.60 19.90
CA ILE A 32 -35.67 -3.95 19.77
C ILE A 32 -34.98 -4.74 18.63
N ASP A 33 -34.62 -4.08 17.53
CA ASP A 33 -34.18 -4.76 16.31
C ASP A 33 -32.68 -5.10 16.27
N LYS A 34 -31.84 -4.27 16.89
CA LYS A 34 -30.39 -4.41 16.83
C LYS A 34 -29.89 -5.33 17.94
N SER A 35 -29.16 -6.39 17.55
CA SER A 35 -28.35 -7.21 18.45
C SER A 35 -29.11 -8.03 19.51
N ARG A 36 -30.40 -8.33 19.31
CA ARG A 36 -31.17 -9.22 20.19
C ARG A 36 -31.17 -10.67 19.68
N ASN A 37 -30.96 -11.61 20.60
CA ASN A 37 -30.91 -13.03 20.28
C ASN A 37 -32.31 -13.59 19.94
N ARG A 38 -32.36 -14.82 19.42
CA ARG A 38 -33.61 -15.46 19.02
C ARG A 38 -34.60 -15.64 20.18
N TYR A 39 -34.11 -15.92 21.40
CA TYR A 39 -34.94 -16.17 22.57
C TYR A 39 -35.65 -14.91 23.06
N PHE A 40 -34.94 -13.78 23.05
CA PHE A 40 -35.48 -12.46 23.33
C PHE A 40 -36.62 -12.11 22.37
N LYS A 41 -36.41 -12.29 21.05
CA LYS A 41 -37.45 -12.05 20.03
C LYS A 41 -38.66 -12.97 20.21
N ASN A 42 -38.43 -14.23 20.59
CA ASN A 42 -39.53 -15.16 20.87
C ASN A 42 -40.39 -14.71 22.05
N ILE A 43 -39.83 -14.02 23.05
CA ILE A 43 -40.60 -13.46 24.17
C ILE A 43 -41.42 -12.26 23.71
N LEU A 44 -40.82 -11.32 22.97
CA LEU A 44 -41.52 -10.16 22.41
C LEU A 44 -42.73 -10.54 21.55
N ASN A 45 -42.63 -11.64 20.79
CA ASN A 45 -43.73 -12.11 19.94
C ASN A 45 -44.84 -12.82 20.73
N LYS A 46 -44.62 -13.16 22.00
CA LYS A 46 -45.55 -13.95 22.82
C LYS A 46 -46.35 -13.10 23.80
N THR A 47 -45.80 -11.99 24.26
CA THR A 47 -46.40 -11.19 25.33
C THR A 47 -45.95 -9.74 25.23
N GLU A 48 -46.75 -8.86 25.83
CA GLU A 48 -46.35 -7.46 26.02
C GLU A 48 -45.22 -7.36 27.05
N VAL A 49 -44.36 -6.36 26.86
CA VAL A 49 -43.15 -6.18 27.67
C VAL A 49 -42.96 -4.73 28.04
N ALA A 50 -42.28 -4.50 29.16
CA ALA A 50 -41.85 -3.18 29.60
C ALA A 50 -40.33 -3.12 29.77
N VAL A 51 -39.79 -1.89 29.75
CA VAL A 51 -38.38 -1.60 29.99
C VAL A 51 -38.26 -0.71 31.21
N ALA A 52 -37.43 -1.10 32.18
CA ALA A 52 -37.12 -0.30 33.35
C ALA A 52 -35.63 0.02 33.41
N ILE A 53 -35.29 1.26 33.75
CA ILE A 53 -33.90 1.66 34.06
C ILE A 53 -33.70 1.49 35.56
N ILE A 54 -32.88 0.51 35.96
CA ILE A 54 -32.69 0.13 37.38
C ILE A 54 -31.46 0.77 38.02
N SER A 55 -30.52 1.25 37.22
CA SER A 55 -29.39 2.07 37.68
C SER A 55 -28.92 3.00 36.58
N ASN A 56 -28.57 4.25 36.90
CA ASN A 56 -28.14 5.26 35.93
C ASN A 56 -26.88 6.01 36.39
N ASN A 57 -26.39 6.95 35.56
CA ASN A 57 -25.24 7.79 35.87
C ASN A 57 -23.95 7.01 36.24
N LEU A 58 -23.76 5.85 35.59
CA LEU A 58 -22.62 4.98 35.81
C LEU A 58 -21.49 5.29 34.83
N THR A 59 -20.26 5.08 35.28
CA THR A 59 -19.12 4.89 34.37
C THR A 59 -19.26 3.55 33.64
N GLU A 60 -18.50 3.36 32.57
CA GLU A 60 -18.55 2.12 31.80
C GLU A 60 -18.18 0.88 32.64
N LYS A 61 -17.19 1.03 33.54
CA LYS A 61 -16.75 -0.04 34.44
C LYS A 61 -17.82 -0.34 35.50
N GLU A 62 -18.36 0.68 36.15
CA GLU A 62 -19.44 0.48 37.13
C GLU A 62 -20.67 -0.19 36.49
N ALA A 63 -21.05 0.22 35.27
CA ALA A 63 -22.14 -0.42 34.54
C ALA A 63 -21.83 -1.86 34.13
N TYR A 64 -20.57 -2.17 33.82
CA TYR A 64 -20.15 -3.54 33.54
C TYR A 64 -20.24 -4.42 34.79
N ASP A 65 -19.69 -3.96 35.91
CA ASP A 65 -19.71 -4.70 37.18
C ASP A 65 -21.15 -4.90 37.68
N ALA A 66 -22.01 -3.88 37.53
CA ALA A 66 -23.42 -3.94 37.89
C ALA A 66 -24.21 -4.92 36.99
N GLU A 67 -23.96 -4.95 35.68
CA GLU A 67 -24.64 -5.87 34.75
C GLU A 67 -24.37 -7.33 35.15
N VAL A 68 -23.11 -7.67 35.45
CA VAL A 68 -22.73 -9.01 35.92
C VAL A 68 -23.46 -9.34 37.22
N TRP A 69 -23.48 -8.40 38.17
CA TRP A 69 -24.14 -8.61 39.46
C TRP A 69 -25.66 -8.85 39.32
N PHE A 70 -26.37 -8.00 38.56
CA PHE A 70 -27.82 -8.16 38.37
C PHE A 70 -28.18 -9.46 37.66
N ILE A 71 -27.41 -9.85 36.63
CA ILE A 71 -27.66 -11.13 35.94
C ILE A 71 -27.47 -12.30 36.90
N TYR A 72 -26.41 -12.27 37.72
CA TYR A 72 -26.16 -13.30 38.71
C TYR A 72 -27.28 -13.39 39.75
N GLU A 73 -27.65 -12.25 40.34
CA GLU A 73 -28.72 -12.16 41.35
C GLU A 73 -30.04 -12.70 40.80
N TYR A 74 -30.46 -12.22 39.63
CA TYR A 74 -31.74 -12.61 39.04
C TYR A 74 -31.77 -14.07 38.64
N LYS A 75 -30.69 -14.59 38.07
CA LYS A 75 -30.64 -15.96 37.55
C LYS A 75 -30.42 -17.01 38.64
N HIS A 76 -29.56 -16.72 39.62
CA HIS A 76 -29.09 -17.72 40.58
C HIS A 76 -29.69 -17.55 41.98
N VAL A 77 -30.05 -16.33 42.39
CA VAL A 77 -30.65 -16.07 43.70
C VAL A 77 -32.17 -16.05 43.59
N LEU A 78 -32.71 -15.25 42.66
CA LEU A 78 -34.15 -15.10 42.45
C LEU A 78 -34.74 -16.15 41.49
N ASN A 79 -33.88 -16.88 40.78
CA ASN A 79 -34.24 -17.98 39.88
C ASN A 79 -35.17 -17.56 38.71
N TYR A 80 -35.05 -16.32 38.24
CA TYR A 80 -35.72 -15.84 37.04
C TYR A 80 -35.15 -16.45 35.77
N LYS A 81 -36.02 -16.69 34.78
CA LYS A 81 -35.64 -17.27 33.48
C LYS A 81 -35.13 -16.20 32.52
N LEU A 82 -33.92 -15.70 32.77
CA LEU A 82 -33.27 -14.74 31.89
C LEU A 82 -32.87 -15.35 30.55
N VAL A 83 -32.97 -14.56 29.48
CA VAL A 83 -32.55 -14.93 28.12
C VAL A 83 -31.21 -14.32 27.70
N ASN A 84 -30.47 -13.73 28.63
CA ASN A 84 -29.08 -13.34 28.44
C ASN A 84 -28.26 -14.54 27.92
N LEU A 85 -27.40 -14.33 26.92
CA LEU A 85 -26.58 -15.42 26.34
C LEU A 85 -25.38 -15.78 27.23
N ASP A 86 -24.92 -14.83 28.02
CA ASP A 86 -23.82 -14.93 28.96
C ASP A 86 -24.26 -14.38 30.32
N ASP A 87 -23.50 -14.69 31.37
CA ASP A 87 -23.74 -14.21 32.75
C ASP A 87 -23.33 -12.74 32.93
N GLY A 88 -23.27 -11.98 31.83
CA GLY A 88 -22.67 -10.66 31.78
C GLY A 88 -21.16 -10.73 31.58
N GLY A 89 -20.56 -9.58 31.34
CA GLY A 89 -19.11 -9.45 31.32
C GLY A 89 -18.40 -9.85 30.01
N LEU A 90 -19.08 -10.52 29.09
CA LEU A 90 -18.53 -10.92 27.79
C LEU A 90 -18.99 -10.06 26.60
N GLY A 91 -19.85 -9.06 26.86
CA GLY A 91 -20.30 -8.11 25.84
C GLY A 91 -19.12 -7.46 25.12
N ALA A 92 -19.36 -7.01 23.89
CA ALA A 92 -18.36 -6.29 23.08
C ALA A 92 -17.86 -5.04 23.82
N VAL A 93 -16.85 -5.23 24.65
CA VAL A 93 -16.07 -4.19 25.28
C VAL A 93 -15.36 -3.44 24.16
N GLU A 94 -15.57 -2.13 24.10
CA GLU A 94 -14.91 -1.28 23.13
C GLU A 94 -13.55 -0.83 23.66
N GLY A 95 -12.64 -0.44 22.75
CA GLY A 95 -11.33 0.06 23.13
C GLY A 95 -10.48 -0.96 23.91
N LYS A 96 -9.73 -0.48 24.91
CA LYS A 96 -8.69 -1.24 25.63
C LYS A 96 -9.20 -2.48 26.38
N PHE A 97 -10.49 -2.53 26.67
CA PHE A 97 -11.09 -3.62 27.43
C PHE A 97 -11.48 -4.81 26.53
N ASN A 98 -11.50 -4.64 25.19
CA ASN A 98 -11.69 -5.76 24.27
C ASN A 98 -10.53 -6.75 24.39
N HIS A 99 -10.81 -8.04 24.59
CA HIS A 99 -9.76 -9.06 24.64
C HIS A 99 -8.94 -9.14 23.35
N MET A 100 -9.48 -8.67 22.21
CA MET A 100 -8.79 -8.56 20.93
C MET A 100 -8.03 -7.24 20.74
N TYR A 101 -8.20 -6.25 21.64
CA TYR A 101 -7.55 -4.96 21.51
C TYR A 101 -6.03 -5.09 21.50
N GLY A 102 -5.38 -4.41 20.56
CA GLY A 102 -3.91 -4.42 20.43
C GLY A 102 -3.30 -5.72 19.89
N ARG A 103 -4.07 -6.80 19.73
CA ARG A 103 -3.59 -8.06 19.12
C ARG A 103 -3.42 -7.88 17.61
N LYS A 104 -2.18 -7.70 17.17
CA LYS A 104 -1.79 -7.60 15.75
C LYS A 104 -0.69 -8.61 15.43
N GLY A 105 -0.52 -8.92 14.15
CA GLY A 105 0.48 -9.90 13.72
C GLY A 105 0.25 -11.24 14.42
N SER A 106 1.32 -11.88 14.89
CA SER A 106 1.31 -13.18 15.56
C SER A 106 0.42 -13.27 16.80
N LEU A 107 0.04 -12.15 17.40
CA LEU A 107 -0.86 -12.13 18.56
C LEU A 107 -2.34 -12.30 18.18
N HIS A 108 -2.68 -12.12 16.90
CA HIS A 108 -4.05 -12.29 16.44
C HIS A 108 -4.38 -13.78 16.30
N PRO A 109 -5.53 -14.28 16.79
CA PRO A 109 -5.88 -15.71 16.74
C PRO A 109 -5.83 -16.32 15.34
N ASN A 110 -6.15 -15.51 14.32
CA ASN A 110 -6.14 -15.93 12.91
C ASN A 110 -4.83 -15.62 12.17
N TYR A 111 -3.75 -15.28 12.88
CA TYR A 111 -2.48 -15.00 12.23
C TYR A 111 -1.89 -16.27 11.61
N GLY A 112 -1.47 -16.19 10.35
CA GLY A 112 -0.94 -17.34 9.61
C GLY A 112 -1.99 -18.35 9.13
N VAL A 113 -3.27 -18.18 9.50
CA VAL A 113 -4.35 -19.05 9.02
C VAL A 113 -4.60 -18.79 7.53
N VAL A 114 -4.37 -19.81 6.70
CA VAL A 114 -4.65 -19.77 5.27
C VAL A 114 -6.09 -20.22 5.04
N VAL A 115 -6.95 -19.30 4.60
CA VAL A 115 -8.32 -19.63 4.20
C VAL A 115 -8.34 -20.53 2.97
N SER A 116 -9.31 -21.47 2.92
CA SER A 116 -9.50 -22.37 1.78
C SER A 116 -9.70 -21.61 0.47
N GLU A 117 -9.30 -22.21 -0.65
CA GLU A 117 -9.44 -21.58 -1.96
C GLU A 117 -10.89 -21.22 -2.29
N GLU A 118 -11.83 -22.11 -1.95
CA GLU A 118 -13.25 -21.87 -2.15
C GLU A 118 -13.72 -20.62 -1.39
N THR A 119 -13.35 -20.50 -0.10
CA THR A 119 -13.71 -19.35 0.73
C THR A 119 -13.05 -18.08 0.19
N ARG A 120 -11.78 -18.15 -0.20
CA ARG A 120 -11.04 -17.03 -0.80
C ARG A 120 -11.72 -16.56 -2.08
N ARG A 121 -12.18 -17.49 -2.92
CA ARG A 121 -12.91 -17.18 -4.15
C ARG A 121 -14.26 -16.53 -3.86
N LYS A 122 -15.05 -17.07 -2.94
CA LYS A 122 -16.34 -16.48 -2.52
C LYS A 122 -16.17 -15.03 -2.01
N GLN A 123 -15.18 -14.81 -1.14
CA GLN A 123 -14.87 -13.46 -0.64
C GLN A 123 -14.38 -12.52 -1.75
N SER A 124 -13.53 -12.99 -2.66
CA SER A 124 -13.06 -12.21 -3.80
C SER A 124 -14.23 -11.76 -4.70
N LEU A 125 -15.12 -12.68 -5.06
CA LEU A 125 -16.30 -12.37 -5.87
C LEU A 125 -17.21 -11.35 -5.19
N ALA A 126 -17.46 -11.50 -3.89
CA ALA A 126 -18.30 -10.56 -3.13
C ALA A 126 -17.74 -9.14 -3.07
N ARG A 127 -16.40 -8.99 -3.07
CA ARG A 127 -15.68 -7.70 -2.94
C ARG A 127 -15.24 -7.10 -4.28
N SER A 128 -15.48 -7.80 -5.38
CA SER A 128 -15.11 -7.37 -6.73
C SER A 128 -16.33 -6.87 -7.51
N GLY A 129 -16.09 -6.31 -8.68
CA GLY A 129 -17.15 -5.82 -9.55
C GLY A 129 -17.97 -4.67 -8.95
N LYS A 130 -19.20 -4.49 -9.44
CA LYS A 130 -20.11 -3.37 -9.10
C LYS A 130 -20.45 -3.25 -7.61
N ARG A 131 -20.22 -4.31 -6.81
CA ARG A 131 -20.44 -4.29 -5.35
C ARG A 131 -19.35 -3.56 -4.59
N ASN A 132 -18.19 -3.36 -5.21
CA ASN A 132 -17.13 -2.55 -4.64
C ASN A 132 -17.46 -1.06 -4.81
N GLY A 133 -17.48 -0.29 -3.72
CA GLY A 133 -17.77 1.16 -3.77
C GLY A 133 -16.77 1.99 -4.60
N MET A 134 -15.64 1.40 -4.96
CA MET A 134 -14.61 1.95 -5.85
C MET A 134 -14.71 1.44 -7.30
N TYR A 135 -15.68 0.57 -7.61
CA TYR A 135 -15.84 0.04 -8.95
C TYR A 135 -16.16 1.15 -9.95
N GLY A 136 -15.44 1.18 -11.07
CA GLY A 136 -15.58 2.20 -12.12
C GLY A 136 -15.02 3.57 -11.77
N LYS A 137 -14.62 3.84 -10.52
CA LYS A 137 -14.02 5.11 -10.11
C LYS A 137 -12.55 5.17 -10.54
N ARG A 138 -12.28 5.83 -11.66
CA ARG A 138 -10.94 6.08 -12.22
C ARG A 138 -10.76 7.57 -12.46
N GLY A 139 -9.50 8.00 -12.62
CA GLY A 139 -9.19 9.43 -12.80
C GLY A 139 -9.74 10.27 -11.65
N ASP A 140 -10.29 11.43 -11.97
CA ASP A 140 -10.86 12.40 -11.02
C ASP A 140 -11.93 11.80 -10.08
N SER A 141 -12.65 10.77 -10.53
CA SER A 141 -13.68 10.09 -9.73
C SER A 141 -13.09 9.25 -8.58
N SER A 142 -11.78 9.01 -8.57
CA SER A 142 -11.10 8.33 -7.47
C SER A 142 -10.81 9.31 -6.32
N PRO A 143 -11.18 9.02 -5.06
CA PRO A 143 -10.92 9.90 -3.91
C PRO A 143 -9.45 10.23 -3.65
N ILE A 144 -8.54 9.48 -4.27
CA ILE A 144 -7.08 9.67 -4.13
C ILE A 144 -6.45 10.28 -5.38
N TYR A 145 -7.25 10.62 -6.39
CA TYR A 145 -6.73 11.26 -7.60
C TYR A 145 -6.16 12.64 -7.29
N GLY A 146 -5.06 13.00 -7.96
CA GLY A 146 -4.31 14.24 -7.71
C GLY A 146 -3.53 14.29 -6.40
N ARG A 147 -3.75 13.36 -5.44
CA ARG A 147 -3.02 13.34 -4.17
C ARG A 147 -1.54 12.95 -4.39
N LYS A 148 -0.63 13.89 -4.10
CA LYS A 148 0.81 13.62 -4.05
C LYS A 148 1.20 13.00 -2.71
N LYS A 149 2.06 11.98 -2.73
CA LYS A 149 2.64 11.41 -1.51
C LYS A 149 3.69 12.36 -0.95
N THR A 150 3.77 12.45 0.37
CA THR A 150 4.85 13.16 1.07
C THR A 150 6.20 12.48 0.84
N GLU A 151 7.29 13.21 1.08
CA GLU A 151 8.64 12.65 0.95
C GLU A 151 8.87 11.47 1.89
N GLN A 152 8.40 11.57 3.13
CA GLN A 152 8.52 10.48 4.10
C GLN A 152 7.75 9.23 3.65
N GLU A 153 6.53 9.37 3.12
CA GLU A 153 5.77 8.23 2.59
C GLU A 153 6.49 7.58 1.40
N ARG A 154 7.10 8.39 0.51
CA ARG A 154 7.89 7.88 -0.61
C ARG A 154 9.12 7.11 -0.13
N LEU A 155 9.82 7.63 0.88
CA LEU A 155 10.99 6.98 1.47
C LEU A 155 10.62 5.64 2.10
N ASN A 156 9.54 5.59 2.88
CA ASN A 156 9.06 4.38 3.52
C ASN A 156 8.72 3.29 2.47
N ILE A 157 8.07 3.67 1.37
CA ILE A 157 7.77 2.75 0.26
C ILE A 157 9.06 2.27 -0.40
N SER A 158 10.02 3.17 -0.65
CA SER A 158 11.30 2.83 -1.27
C SER A 158 12.07 1.81 -0.42
N GLN A 159 12.22 2.08 0.88
CA GLN A 159 12.89 1.18 1.81
C GLN A 159 12.18 -0.18 1.87
N ALA A 160 10.85 -0.20 1.93
CA ALA A 160 10.08 -1.45 2.00
C ALA A 160 10.18 -2.32 0.73
N LEU A 161 10.47 -1.72 -0.44
CA LEU A 161 10.59 -2.41 -1.72
C LEU A 161 12.04 -2.77 -2.08
N LYS A 162 13.03 -2.10 -1.47
CA LYS A 162 14.45 -2.31 -1.76
C LYS A 162 14.82 -3.78 -1.60
N GLY A 163 15.44 -4.36 -2.64
CA GLY A 163 15.91 -5.76 -2.66
C GLY A 163 14.83 -6.82 -2.88
N LYS A 164 13.53 -6.48 -2.93
CA LYS A 164 12.47 -7.47 -3.16
C LYS A 164 12.37 -7.84 -4.65
N LYS A 165 12.67 -9.10 -4.97
CA LYS A 165 12.49 -9.65 -6.32
C LYS A 165 11.01 -9.91 -6.61
N LYS A 166 10.57 -9.62 -7.84
CA LYS A 166 9.24 -10.00 -8.33
C LYS A 166 9.15 -11.51 -8.47
N SER A 167 7.99 -12.10 -8.16
CA SER A 167 7.74 -13.53 -8.38
C SER A 167 7.73 -13.88 -9.87
N GLU A 168 8.05 -15.13 -10.20
CA GLU A 168 8.03 -15.61 -11.58
C GLU A 168 6.63 -15.53 -12.20
N GLU A 169 5.58 -15.78 -11.43
CA GLU A 169 4.20 -15.58 -11.87
C GLU A 169 3.93 -14.12 -12.26
N HIS A 170 4.37 -13.17 -11.43
CA HIS A 170 4.19 -11.75 -11.73
C HIS A 170 4.94 -11.34 -13.00
N LYS A 171 6.17 -11.85 -13.21
CA LYS A 171 6.93 -11.63 -14.44
C LYS A 171 6.20 -12.18 -15.67
N ARG A 172 5.63 -13.39 -15.57
CA ARG A 172 4.83 -14.02 -16.65
C ARG A 172 3.60 -13.18 -17.00
N ASN A 173 2.84 -12.73 -15.99
CA ASN A 173 1.66 -11.90 -16.23
C ASN A 173 2.00 -10.56 -16.91
N LEU A 174 3.13 -9.94 -16.56
CA LEU A 174 3.61 -8.74 -17.26
C LEU A 174 4.00 -9.01 -18.71
N LYS A 175 4.60 -10.17 -19.01
CA LYS A 175 4.93 -10.60 -20.37
C LYS A 175 3.66 -10.75 -21.22
N ILE A 176 2.69 -11.50 -20.73
CA ILE A 176 1.39 -11.71 -21.40
C ILE A 176 0.67 -10.38 -21.64
N ALA A 177 0.67 -9.49 -20.64
CA ALA A 177 0.05 -8.17 -20.79
C ALA A 177 0.75 -7.34 -21.88
N ARG A 178 2.08 -7.40 -21.98
CA ARG A 178 2.85 -6.70 -23.01
C ARG A 178 2.61 -7.25 -24.41
N GLU A 179 2.51 -8.58 -24.55
CA GLU A 179 2.22 -9.22 -25.84
C GLU A 179 0.85 -8.82 -26.41
N LYS A 180 -0.11 -8.49 -25.53
CA LYS A 180 -1.45 -8.03 -25.92
C LYS A 180 -1.52 -6.56 -26.32
N ILE A 181 -0.44 -5.80 -26.09
CA ILE A 181 -0.39 -4.37 -26.38
C ILE A 181 0.42 -4.19 -27.67
N ASP A 182 -0.23 -3.72 -28.73
CA ASP A 182 0.47 -3.26 -29.94
C ASP A 182 1.01 -1.84 -29.72
N VAL A 183 2.26 -1.75 -29.24
CA VAL A 183 3.01 -0.50 -29.05
C VAL A 183 4.16 -0.38 -30.05
N GLY A 184 4.04 -1.02 -31.22
CA GLY A 184 4.98 -0.86 -32.32
C GLY A 184 4.69 0.38 -33.16
N GLY A 185 5.74 1.02 -33.69
CA GLY A 185 5.60 2.13 -34.65
C GLY A 185 4.65 3.23 -34.17
N ALA A 186 3.74 3.67 -35.04
CA ALA A 186 2.79 4.76 -34.77
C ALA A 186 1.82 4.51 -33.60
N ASN A 187 1.64 3.25 -33.17
CA ASN A 187 0.78 2.90 -32.04
C ASN A 187 1.47 3.09 -30.69
N ASN A 188 2.79 3.36 -30.67
CA ASN A 188 3.49 3.76 -29.47
C ASN A 188 3.10 5.22 -29.12
N PRO A 189 2.60 5.49 -27.89
CA PRO A 189 2.32 6.87 -27.44
C PRO A 189 3.54 7.79 -27.48
N ASN A 190 4.75 7.22 -27.53
CA ASN A 190 6.01 7.94 -27.62
C ASN A 190 6.62 7.92 -29.04
N TYR A 191 5.90 7.42 -30.05
CA TYR A 191 6.32 7.49 -31.45
C TYR A 191 6.44 8.94 -31.91
N GLY A 192 7.50 9.26 -32.67
CA GLY A 192 7.74 10.63 -33.15
C GLY A 192 8.44 11.57 -32.17
N ASN A 193 8.47 11.26 -30.86
CA ASN A 193 9.18 12.07 -29.86
C ASN A 193 10.70 11.91 -29.88
N GLY A 194 11.26 11.03 -30.73
CA GLY A 194 12.70 10.75 -30.77
C GLY A 194 13.58 11.99 -31.00
N GLN A 195 13.12 12.97 -31.79
CA GLN A 195 13.85 14.23 -31.99
C GLN A 195 13.81 15.15 -30.76
N ALA A 196 12.69 15.16 -30.01
CA ALA A 196 12.52 16.01 -28.84
C ALA A 196 13.47 15.64 -27.69
N ILE A 197 13.82 14.35 -27.58
CA ILE A 197 14.74 13.80 -26.58
C ILE A 197 16.11 13.39 -27.16
N ALA A 198 16.45 13.81 -28.38
CA ALA A 198 17.73 13.46 -28.98
C ALA A 198 18.91 14.27 -28.39
N GLY A 199 20.13 13.75 -28.51
CA GLY A 199 21.35 14.43 -28.09
C GLY A 199 21.41 14.64 -26.58
N GLY A 200 21.91 15.79 -26.12
CA GLY A 200 22.07 16.11 -24.70
C GLY A 200 20.77 16.28 -23.92
N LYS A 201 19.62 16.38 -24.61
CA LYS A 201 18.29 16.33 -23.97
C LYS A 201 17.90 14.93 -23.51
N ASN A 202 18.59 13.89 -24.02
CA ASN A 202 18.40 12.54 -23.53
C ASN A 202 19.00 12.43 -22.12
N PRO A 203 18.22 12.08 -21.09
CA PRO A 203 18.76 11.88 -19.75
C PRO A 203 19.83 10.78 -19.69
N ALA A 204 19.84 9.85 -20.66
CA ALA A 204 20.85 8.81 -20.79
C ALA A 204 22.03 9.20 -21.71
N ALA A 205 22.12 10.46 -22.15
CA ALA A 205 23.26 10.94 -22.92
C ALA A 205 24.53 10.95 -22.05
N VAL A 206 25.61 10.38 -22.59
CA VAL A 206 26.90 10.36 -21.92
C VAL A 206 27.68 11.62 -22.31
N LYS A 207 27.92 12.48 -21.32
CA LYS A 207 28.74 13.68 -21.47
C LYS A 207 30.22 13.32 -21.58
N VAL A 208 30.98 14.10 -22.33
CA VAL A 208 32.42 13.92 -22.52
C VAL A 208 33.15 15.13 -21.96
N LYS A 209 34.05 14.90 -21.00
CA LYS A 209 35.03 15.88 -20.54
C LYS A 209 36.24 15.82 -21.45
N VAL A 210 36.57 16.95 -22.06
CA VAL A 210 37.75 17.10 -22.89
C VAL A 210 38.74 17.97 -22.15
N THR A 211 39.95 17.48 -21.94
CA THR A 211 41.05 18.26 -21.34
C THR A 211 42.05 18.59 -22.45
N ASP A 212 42.42 19.86 -22.58
CA ASP A 212 43.41 20.31 -23.55
C ASP A 212 44.85 20.01 -23.09
N ASN A 213 45.83 20.39 -23.91
CA ASN A 213 47.26 20.23 -23.62
C ASN A 213 47.78 21.17 -22.51
N LEU A 214 47.04 22.21 -22.15
CA LEU A 214 47.34 23.17 -21.08
C LEU A 214 46.66 22.80 -19.76
N GLY A 215 45.80 21.77 -19.76
CA GLY A 215 45.06 21.30 -18.59
C GLY A 215 43.67 21.93 -18.41
N ASN A 216 43.22 22.82 -19.30
CA ASN A 216 41.85 23.35 -19.25
C ASN A 216 40.87 22.28 -19.73
N PHE A 217 39.66 22.28 -19.18
CA PHE A 217 38.64 21.32 -19.55
C PHE A 217 37.34 21.97 -20.05
N THR A 218 36.71 21.31 -21.02
CA THR A 218 35.41 21.65 -21.57
C THR A 218 34.53 20.41 -21.56
N ILE A 219 33.26 20.56 -21.18
CA ILE A 219 32.29 19.47 -21.15
C ILE A 219 31.37 19.58 -22.36
N TYR A 220 31.25 18.48 -23.10
CA TYR A 220 30.33 18.36 -24.23
C TYR A 220 29.20 17.40 -23.87
N GLU A 221 27.98 17.74 -24.28
CA GLU A 221 26.79 17.00 -23.85
C GLU A 221 26.71 15.56 -24.37
N THR A 222 27.30 15.28 -25.54
CA THR A 222 27.31 13.93 -26.12
C THR A 222 28.61 13.59 -26.86
N LYS A 223 28.82 12.30 -27.09
CA LYS A 223 29.91 11.79 -27.93
C LYS A 223 29.82 12.29 -29.37
N GLU A 224 28.62 12.42 -29.92
CA GLU A 224 28.39 12.90 -31.30
C GLU A 224 28.80 14.36 -31.46
N ILE A 225 28.47 15.22 -30.48
CA ILE A 225 28.88 16.63 -30.48
C ILE A 225 30.40 16.71 -30.40
N THR A 226 30.99 15.94 -29.49
CA THR A 226 32.45 15.89 -29.31
C THR A 226 33.15 15.42 -30.58
N SER A 227 32.69 14.33 -31.19
CA SER A 227 33.32 13.77 -32.39
C SER A 227 33.27 14.74 -33.56
N LYS A 228 32.15 15.47 -33.73
CA LYS A 228 32.02 16.52 -34.75
C LYS A 228 32.95 17.69 -34.49
N GLN A 229 33.03 18.17 -33.24
CA GLN A 229 33.90 19.29 -32.86
C GLN A 229 35.38 19.00 -33.18
N PHE A 230 35.83 17.79 -32.87
CA PHE A 230 37.21 17.37 -33.09
C PHE A 230 37.46 16.73 -34.47
N LYS A 231 36.44 16.70 -35.33
CA LYS A 231 36.49 16.13 -36.70
C LYS A 231 36.98 14.68 -36.73
N ILE A 232 36.55 13.87 -35.76
CA ILE A 232 36.86 12.45 -35.63
C ILE A 232 35.60 11.60 -35.71
N SER A 233 35.75 10.31 -36.01
CA SER A 233 34.63 9.37 -35.93
C SER A 233 34.31 9.03 -34.47
N LEU A 234 33.06 8.65 -34.19
CA LEU A 234 32.63 8.13 -32.89
C LEU A 234 33.47 6.93 -32.42
N TYR A 235 33.83 6.06 -33.37
CA TYR A 235 34.70 4.92 -33.12
C TYR A 235 36.08 5.36 -32.63
N LEU A 236 36.68 6.33 -33.32
CA LEU A 236 37.99 6.86 -32.97
C LEU A 236 37.95 7.59 -31.62
N LEU A 237 36.93 8.42 -31.37
CA LEU A 237 36.72 9.05 -30.07
C LEU A 237 36.69 7.98 -28.96
N THR A 238 35.94 6.90 -29.17
CA THR A 238 35.81 5.81 -28.19
C THR A 238 37.15 5.10 -27.93
N LYS A 239 37.98 4.91 -28.95
CA LYS A 239 39.33 4.34 -28.81
C LYS A 239 40.32 5.24 -28.07
N LEU A 240 40.10 6.54 -28.09
CA LEU A 240 40.98 7.53 -27.47
C LEU A 240 40.54 7.94 -26.04
N LEU A 241 39.43 7.38 -25.54
CA LEU A 241 38.96 7.65 -24.18
C LEU A 241 39.96 7.18 -23.12
N GLY A 242 40.07 7.93 -22.03
CA GLY A 242 40.82 7.57 -20.82
C GLY A 242 42.33 7.79 -20.90
N LYS A 243 42.87 8.21 -22.05
CA LYS A 243 44.30 8.46 -22.24
C LYS A 243 44.60 9.84 -22.81
N LYS A 244 45.78 10.36 -22.48
CA LYS A 244 46.33 11.54 -23.14
C LYS A 244 46.82 11.12 -24.52
N ILE A 245 46.36 11.81 -25.55
CA ILE A 245 46.58 11.44 -26.94
C ILE A 245 48.00 11.83 -27.34
N SER A 246 48.74 10.84 -27.86
CA SER A 246 50.00 11.04 -28.56
C SER A 246 49.77 10.64 -30.01
N VAL A 247 49.82 11.59 -30.93
CA VAL A 247 49.52 11.33 -32.35
C VAL A 247 50.55 10.39 -32.97
N GLU A 248 51.77 10.38 -32.42
CA GLU A 248 52.84 9.51 -32.88
C GLU A 248 52.61 8.04 -32.50
N ASP A 249 52.08 7.80 -31.30
CA ASP A 249 51.87 6.47 -30.74
C ASP A 249 50.47 5.90 -31.05
N ASP A 250 49.45 6.76 -31.08
CA ASP A 250 48.05 6.35 -31.19
C ASP A 250 47.57 6.17 -32.63
N PHE A 251 48.33 6.64 -33.62
CA PHE A 251 47.93 6.64 -35.03
C PHE A 251 49.01 6.04 -35.94
N ASN A 252 48.68 4.93 -36.61
CA ASN A 252 49.61 4.29 -37.56
C ASN A 252 49.62 4.95 -38.96
N ARG A 253 48.58 5.72 -39.33
CA ARG A 253 48.42 6.35 -40.65
C ARG A 253 47.77 7.72 -40.50
N GLN A 254 47.97 8.61 -41.49
CA GLN A 254 47.36 9.95 -41.55
C GLN A 254 47.67 10.83 -40.31
N LYS A 255 48.87 10.73 -39.73
CA LYS A 255 49.28 11.48 -38.53
C LYS A 255 49.09 13.00 -38.67
N SER A 256 49.40 13.56 -39.85
CA SER A 256 49.20 14.98 -40.13
C SER A 256 47.74 15.44 -39.96
N LYS A 257 46.77 14.58 -40.27
CA LYS A 257 45.34 14.86 -40.17
C LYS A 257 44.85 15.01 -38.73
N TYR A 258 45.50 14.33 -37.78
CA TYR A 258 45.07 14.27 -36.38
C TYR A 258 46.01 15.02 -35.42
N ARG A 259 46.99 15.76 -35.95
CA ARG A 259 47.97 16.51 -35.16
C ARG A 259 47.33 17.53 -34.21
N HIS A 260 46.12 18.02 -34.51
CA HIS A 260 45.35 18.90 -33.63
C HIS A 260 44.82 18.23 -32.36
N LEU A 261 44.92 16.90 -32.25
CA LEU A 261 44.52 16.13 -31.06
C LEU A 261 45.69 15.92 -30.09
N GLU A 262 46.91 16.32 -30.45
CA GLU A 262 48.11 16.10 -29.64
C GLU A 262 47.93 16.67 -28.22
N GLY A 263 48.16 15.83 -27.21
CA GLY A 263 48.07 16.21 -25.82
C GLY A 263 46.66 16.37 -25.25
N TYR A 264 45.61 16.22 -26.07
CA TYR A 264 44.22 16.20 -25.57
C TYR A 264 43.91 14.91 -24.82
N LYS A 265 42.94 14.97 -23.91
CA LYS A 265 42.40 13.80 -23.23
C LYS A 265 40.88 13.82 -23.24
N PHE A 266 40.27 12.69 -23.56
CA PHE A 266 38.82 12.51 -23.54
C PHE A 266 38.41 11.57 -22.40
N ASP A 267 37.55 12.03 -21.49
CA ASP A 267 37.03 11.24 -20.38
C ASP A 267 35.50 11.25 -20.39
N LEU A 268 34.85 10.14 -20.03
CA LEU A 268 33.39 10.11 -19.85
C LEU A 268 33.03 10.67 -18.49
N LEU A 269 32.03 11.53 -18.43
CA LEU A 269 31.45 12.00 -17.17
C LEU A 269 30.27 11.10 -16.80
N ASP A 270 30.50 10.22 -15.83
CA ASP A 270 29.43 9.46 -15.19
C ASP A 270 28.73 10.36 -14.16
N GLU A 271 27.82 11.21 -14.62
CA GLU A 271 26.81 11.81 -13.75
C GLU A 271 25.72 10.78 -13.41
N GLY A 272 26.10 9.63 -12.84
CA GLY A 272 25.20 8.75 -12.08
C GLY A 272 23.92 8.27 -12.77
N VAL A 273 23.83 8.27 -14.11
CA VAL A 273 22.70 7.65 -14.80
C VAL A 273 23.01 6.17 -14.95
N THR A 274 22.72 5.43 -13.88
CA THR A 274 22.60 3.97 -13.89
C THR A 274 21.63 3.55 -14.99
N THR A 275 22.14 3.31 -16.20
CA THR A 275 21.42 2.50 -17.17
C THR A 275 21.48 1.07 -16.62
N SER A 276 20.37 0.62 -16.05
CA SER A 276 20.18 -0.75 -15.61
C SER A 276 20.23 -1.70 -16.82
N ARG A 277 21.43 -2.01 -17.27
CA ARG A 277 21.74 -3.14 -18.16
C ARG A 277 22.99 -3.82 -17.60
N GLU A 278 22.87 -4.36 -16.40
CA GLU A 278 23.64 -5.55 -16.06
C GLU A 278 23.20 -6.63 -17.04
N THR A 279 24.03 -6.88 -18.04
CA THR A 279 23.89 -8.01 -18.95
C THR A 279 24.09 -9.28 -18.12
N TYR A 280 23.00 -9.97 -17.82
CA TYR A 280 23.06 -11.35 -17.36
C TYR A 280 23.62 -12.20 -18.51
N THR A 281 24.90 -12.55 -18.43
CA THR A 281 25.44 -13.70 -19.17
C THR A 281 24.77 -14.95 -18.60
N ILE A 282 23.88 -15.54 -19.39
CA ILE A 282 23.45 -16.92 -19.18
C ILE A 282 24.63 -17.78 -19.62
N SER A 283 25.31 -18.41 -18.67
CA SER A 283 26.22 -19.52 -18.98
C SER A 283 25.36 -20.70 -19.43
N GLU A 284 25.71 -21.28 -20.57
CA GLU A 284 25.16 -22.54 -21.10
C GLU A 284 25.28 -23.70 -20.09
#